data_AF-A0A6V7US84-F1
#
_entry.id   AF-A0A6V7US84-F1
#
_cell.length_a   1.000
_cell.length_b   1.000
_cell.length_c   1.000
_cell.angle_alpha   90.00
_cell.angle_beta   90.00
_cell.angle_gamma   90.00
#
_symmetry.space_group_name_H-M   'P 1'
#
loop_
_entity.id
_entity.type
_entity.pdbx_description
1 polymer ?
#
loop_
_entity_poly.entity_id
_entity_poly.type
_entity_poly.pdbx_seq_one_letter_code
_entity_poly.pdbx_strand_id
1 'polypeptide(L)'
;MLEFEISELHTDILFNIIINERKKLPQVFFGYCDSSELYERIVGYVTTSKDFSKMVSNVFLIYTSRNNVKLSDKAENFETKQLDGSNSTKYEIANIYNPKVKFIFVNAERSGLYYTCISRI
;
A
#
# COMPACT_ATOMS: atom_id res chain seq x y z
N MET A 1 -16.37 6.76 0.32
CA MET A 1 -15.54 5.55 0.18
C MET A 1 -16.07 4.81 -1.04
N LEU A 2 -15.21 4.53 -2.02
CA LEU A 2 -15.56 3.72 -3.20
C LEU A 2 -15.01 2.31 -2.98
N GLU A 3 -15.80 1.28 -3.28
CA GLU A 3 -15.45 -0.14 -3.14
C GLU A 3 -15.48 -0.79 -4.53
N PHE A 4 -14.49 -1.66 -4.80
CA PHE A 4 -14.34 -2.39 -6.06
C PHE A 4 -14.05 -3.86 -5.77
N GLU A 5 -14.62 -4.77 -6.56
CA GLU A 5 -14.36 -6.22 -6.55
C GLU A 5 -13.50 -6.56 -7.78
N ILE A 6 -12.38 -7.28 -7.63
CA ILE A 6 -11.25 -7.23 -8.58
C ILE A 6 -10.89 -8.60 -9.17
N SER A 7 -10.78 -8.68 -10.51
CA SER A 7 -10.01 -9.68 -11.28
C SER A 7 -8.67 -9.09 -11.76
N GLU A 8 -7.65 -9.93 -12.04
CA GLU A 8 -6.29 -9.54 -12.50
C GLU A 8 -6.26 -8.48 -13.61
N LEU A 9 -7.25 -8.47 -14.52
CA LEU A 9 -7.41 -7.52 -15.63
C LEU A 9 -7.48 -6.03 -15.22
N HIS A 10 -7.66 -5.72 -13.94
CA HIS A 10 -7.87 -4.35 -13.46
C HIS A 10 -6.65 -3.73 -12.75
N THR A 11 -5.52 -4.43 -12.59
CA THR A 11 -4.35 -3.91 -11.83
C THR A 11 -3.86 -2.55 -12.34
N ASP A 12 -3.77 -2.35 -13.66
CA ASP A 12 -3.39 -1.06 -14.26
C ASP A 12 -4.35 0.08 -13.90
N ILE A 13 -5.64 -0.20 -13.93
CA ILE A 13 -6.69 0.79 -13.64
C ILE A 13 -6.61 1.20 -12.17
N LEU A 14 -6.50 0.22 -11.26
CA LEU A 14 -6.39 0.45 -9.83
C LEU A 14 -5.13 1.24 -9.48
N PHE A 15 -4.00 0.85 -10.09
CA PHE A 15 -2.75 1.57 -9.91
C PHE A 15 -2.86 3.02 -10.38
N ASN A 16 -3.47 3.24 -11.57
CA ASN A 16 -3.71 4.59 -12.09
C ASN A 16 -4.60 5.43 -11.17
N ILE A 17 -5.63 4.86 -10.58
CA ILE A 17 -6.46 5.54 -9.58
C ILE A 17 -5.59 5.99 -8.40
N ILE A 18 -4.73 5.12 -7.86
CA ILE A 18 -3.85 5.44 -6.73
C ILE A 18 -2.91 6.60 -7.06
N ILE A 19 -2.30 6.62 -8.25
CA ILE A 19 -1.22 7.58 -8.54
C ILE A 19 -1.70 8.89 -9.20
N ASN A 20 -2.91 8.93 -9.75
CA ASN A 20 -3.39 10.10 -10.52
C ASN A 20 -4.64 10.79 -9.97
N GLU A 21 -5.40 10.15 -9.06
CA GLU A 21 -6.74 10.63 -8.71
C GLU A 21 -6.84 11.32 -7.34
N ARG A 22 -5.73 11.69 -6.68
CA ARG A 22 -5.75 12.36 -5.35
C ARG A 22 -6.74 13.51 -5.22
N LYS A 23 -6.84 14.36 -6.26
CA LYS A 23 -7.75 15.52 -6.24
C LYS A 23 -9.22 15.13 -6.15
N LYS A 24 -9.59 13.97 -6.68
CA LYS A 24 -10.95 13.44 -6.65
C LYS A 24 -11.16 12.50 -5.46
N LEU A 25 -10.11 11.75 -5.11
CA LEU A 25 -10.13 10.68 -4.12
C LEU A 25 -8.93 10.84 -3.18
N PRO A 26 -9.06 11.52 -2.03
CA PRO A 26 -7.97 11.65 -1.07
C PRO A 26 -7.61 10.32 -0.39
N GLN A 27 -8.52 9.35 -0.44
CA GLN A 27 -8.37 7.99 0.06
C GLN A 27 -9.02 7.00 -0.90
N VAL A 28 -8.42 5.81 -1.03
CA VAL A 28 -8.99 4.68 -1.77
C VAL A 28 -8.96 3.41 -0.94
N PHE A 29 -9.97 2.57 -1.16
CA PHE A 29 -10.15 1.29 -0.51
C PHE A 29 -10.41 0.23 -1.58
N PHE A 30 -9.62 -0.84 -1.58
CA PHE A 30 -9.81 -1.99 -2.46
C PHE A 30 -10.02 -3.24 -1.61
N GLY A 31 -11.21 -3.83 -1.72
CA GLY A 31 -11.56 -5.09 -1.08
C GLY A 31 -11.14 -6.28 -1.93
N TYR A 32 -10.68 -7.35 -1.28
CA TYR A 32 -10.36 -8.64 -1.94
C TYR A 32 -9.45 -8.50 -3.18
N CYS A 33 -8.42 -7.66 -3.06
CA CYS A 33 -7.50 -7.33 -4.14
C CYS A 33 -6.30 -8.28 -4.13
N ASP A 34 -6.47 -9.56 -4.48
CA ASP A 34 -5.40 -10.58 -4.50
C ASP A 34 -4.36 -10.39 -5.64
N SER A 35 -4.05 -9.16 -5.99
CA SER A 35 -3.01 -8.78 -6.95
C SER A 35 -1.73 -8.40 -6.21
N SER A 36 -0.80 -9.34 -6.11
CA SER A 36 0.57 -9.05 -5.64
C SER A 36 1.26 -8.03 -6.55
N GLU A 37 0.93 -8.04 -7.85
CA GLU A 37 1.42 -7.08 -8.83
C GLU A 37 1.04 -5.64 -8.46
N LEU A 38 -0.21 -5.39 -8.06
CA LEU A 38 -0.63 -4.06 -7.63
C LEU A 38 0.23 -3.57 -6.46
N TYR A 39 0.43 -4.43 -5.46
CA TYR A 39 1.24 -4.10 -4.29
C TYR A 39 2.69 -3.78 -4.69
N GLU A 40 3.31 -4.62 -5.51
CA GLU A 40 4.67 -4.40 -6.02
C GLU A 40 4.80 -3.08 -6.79
N ARG A 41 3.82 -2.74 -7.61
CA ARG A 41 3.80 -1.48 -8.37
C ARG A 41 3.66 -0.27 -7.47
N ILE A 42 2.83 -0.33 -6.43
CA ILE A 42 2.74 0.75 -5.44
C ILE A 42 4.07 0.92 -4.72
N VAL A 43 4.68 -0.18 -4.25
CA VAL A 43 6.00 -0.16 -3.60
C VAL A 43 7.06 0.44 -4.53
N GLY A 44 7.12 -0.02 -5.79
CA GLY A 44 8.05 0.52 -6.78
C GLY A 44 7.87 2.01 -7.00
N TYR A 45 6.61 2.46 -7.10
CA TYR A 45 6.29 3.87 -7.29
C TYR A 45 6.68 4.74 -6.09
N VAL A 46 6.37 4.34 -4.85
CA VAL A 46 6.76 5.11 -3.66
C VAL A 46 8.28 5.19 -3.50
N THR A 47 8.99 4.11 -3.82
CA THR A 47 10.44 4.06 -3.70
C THR A 47 11.14 4.89 -4.78
N THR A 48 10.59 4.97 -6.00
CA THR A 48 11.34 5.49 -7.18
C THR A 48 10.66 6.63 -7.95
N SER A 49 9.40 7.00 -7.68
CA SER A 49 8.80 8.13 -8.39
C SER A 49 9.46 9.45 -7.97
N LYS A 50 9.53 10.40 -8.89
CA LYS A 50 9.97 11.78 -8.63
C LYS A 50 8.81 12.74 -8.36
N ASP A 51 7.60 12.35 -8.76
CA ASP A 51 6.38 13.15 -8.57
C ASP A 51 5.38 12.33 -7.76
N PHE A 52 4.90 12.93 -6.67
CA PHE A 52 3.89 12.38 -5.77
C PHE A 52 2.70 13.34 -5.59
N SER A 53 2.64 14.41 -6.38
CA SER A 53 1.66 15.48 -6.23
C SER A 53 0.22 14.97 -6.39
N LYS A 54 0.05 13.96 -7.26
CA LYS A 54 -1.23 13.36 -7.64
C LYS A 54 -1.55 12.02 -6.96
N MET A 55 -0.62 11.47 -6.18
CA MET A 55 -0.84 10.20 -5.49
C MET A 55 -1.81 10.38 -4.32
N VAL A 56 -2.77 9.45 -4.23
CA VAL A 56 -3.73 9.36 -3.14
C VAL A 56 -3.00 9.29 -1.79
N SER A 57 -3.52 9.99 -0.78
CA SER A 57 -2.83 10.14 0.50
C SER A 57 -2.92 8.91 1.39
N ASN A 58 -4.01 8.12 1.26
CA ASN A 58 -4.23 6.89 2.00
C ASN A 58 -4.78 5.79 1.09
N VAL A 59 -4.10 4.65 1.04
CA VAL A 59 -4.52 3.48 0.28
C VAL A 59 -4.76 2.34 1.28
N PHE A 60 -5.93 1.72 1.21
CA PHE A 60 -6.25 0.55 2.01
C PHE A 60 -6.57 -0.64 1.11
N LEU A 61 -5.89 -1.75 1.33
CA LEU A 61 -5.95 -2.96 0.51
C LEU A 61 -6.28 -4.15 1.41
N ILE A 62 -7.27 -4.95 1.03
CA ILE A 62 -7.61 -6.23 1.67
C ILE A 62 -7.28 -7.36 0.72
N TYR A 63 -6.68 -8.43 1.24
CA TYR A 63 -6.29 -9.62 0.51
C TYR A 63 -6.83 -10.87 1.21
N THR A 64 -7.17 -11.89 0.43
CA THR A 64 -7.47 -13.23 0.96
C THR A 64 -6.18 -14.04 1.19
N SER A 65 -5.08 -13.63 0.57
CA SER A 65 -3.76 -14.26 0.68
C SER A 65 -2.68 -13.27 1.13
N ARG A 66 -1.62 -13.77 1.77
CA ARG A 66 -0.51 -12.94 2.23
C ARG A 66 0.34 -12.49 1.03
N ASN A 67 0.57 -11.19 0.91
CA ASN A 67 1.60 -10.67 -0.01
C ASN A 67 3.00 -10.97 0.52
N ASN A 68 3.81 -11.65 -0.29
CA ASN A 68 5.17 -12.06 0.07
C ASN A 68 6.25 -11.03 -0.28
N VAL A 69 5.85 -9.80 -0.60
CA VAL A 69 6.78 -8.74 -0.97
C VAL A 69 7.58 -8.30 0.26
N LYS A 70 8.89 -8.57 0.23
CA LYS A 70 9.81 -8.20 1.31
C LYS A 70 10.04 -6.69 1.31
N LEU A 71 9.34 -5.98 2.20
CA LEU A 71 9.54 -4.55 2.42
C LEU A 71 10.76 -4.24 3.29
N SER A 72 11.24 -5.20 4.10
CA SER A 72 12.39 -5.04 5.01
C SER A 72 13.60 -4.46 4.30
N ASP A 73 13.85 -4.91 3.08
CA ASP A 73 15.06 -4.57 2.33
C ASP A 73 14.98 -3.13 1.75
N LYS A 74 13.78 -2.55 1.73
CA LYS A 74 13.49 -1.20 1.24
C LYS A 74 13.13 -0.22 2.36
N ALA A 75 12.98 -0.70 3.60
CA ALA A 75 12.51 0.10 4.72
C ALA A 75 13.69 0.74 5.48
N GLU A 76 13.56 2.01 5.84
CA GLU A 76 14.50 2.68 6.74
C GLU A 76 14.30 2.19 8.18
N ASN A 77 13.04 1.98 8.57
CA ASN A 77 12.64 1.50 9.88
C ASN A 77 11.52 0.48 9.71
N PHE A 78 11.47 -0.52 10.60
CA PHE A 78 10.29 -1.38 10.71
C PHE A 78 10.06 -1.81 12.16
N GLU A 79 8.79 -1.99 12.50
CA GLU A 79 8.34 -2.44 13.82
C GLU A 79 7.32 -3.55 13.65
N THR A 80 7.42 -4.60 14.47
CA THR A 80 6.37 -5.61 14.59
C THR A 80 5.63 -5.40 15.90
N LYS A 81 4.30 -5.40 15.84
CA LYS A 81 3.44 -5.30 17.02
C LYS A 81 2.36 -6.38 16.95
N GLN A 82 2.18 -7.07 18.07
CA GLN A 82 1.08 -7.99 18.29
C GLN A 82 0.03 -7.26 19.13
N LEU A 83 -1.18 -7.09 18.58
CA LEU A 83 -2.31 -6.40 19.23
C LEU A 83 -3.55 -7.30 19.11
N ASP A 84 -4.12 -7.72 20.23
CA ASP A 84 -5.39 -8.46 20.31
C ASP A 84 -5.52 -9.61 19.29
N GLY A 85 -4.49 -10.46 19.19
CA GLY A 85 -4.48 -11.61 18.29
C GLY A 85 -4.20 -11.28 16.81
N SER A 86 -3.95 -10.00 16.48
CA SER A 86 -3.49 -9.56 15.16
C SER A 86 -1.99 -9.25 15.19
N ASN A 87 -1.25 -9.80 14.22
CA ASN A 87 0.13 -9.44 13.98
C ASN A 87 0.14 -8.29 12.96
N SER A 88 0.74 -7.17 13.36
CA SER A 88 0.96 -6.03 12.47
C SER A 88 2.45 -5.78 12.30
N THR A 89 2.86 -5.46 11.09
CA THR A 89 4.21 -5.00 10.77
C THR A 89 4.10 -3.65 10.10
N LYS A 90 4.77 -2.66 10.69
CA LYS A 90 4.88 -1.31 10.15
C LYS A 90 6.24 -1.16 9.49
N TYR A 91 6.27 -0.61 8.29
CA TYR A 91 7.48 -0.25 7.56
C TYR A 91 7.45 1.24 7.23
N GLU A 92 8.57 1.91 7.41
CA GLU A 92 8.80 3.26 6.89
C GLU A 92 9.71 3.17 5.67
N ILE A 93 9.22 3.63 4.53
CA ILE A 93 9.93 3.59 3.25
C ILE A 93 10.18 5.02 2.80
N ALA A 94 11.44 5.38 2.62
CA ALA A 94 11.83 6.64 2.01
C ALA A 94 12.02 6.50 0.51
N ASN A 95 11.74 7.58 -0.21
CA ASN A 95 12.01 7.64 -1.64
C ASN A 95 13.51 7.83 -1.91
N ILE A 96 14.05 7.08 -2.88
CA ILE A 96 15.51 7.11 -3.17
C ILE A 96 15.98 8.44 -3.78
N TYR A 97 15.08 9.19 -4.43
CA TYR A 97 15.41 10.46 -5.05
C TYR A 97 15.13 11.66 -4.13
N ASN A 98 14.25 11.50 -3.14
CA ASN A 98 13.93 12.53 -2.15
C ASN A 98 13.62 11.91 -0.78
N PRO A 99 14.63 11.70 0.08
CA PRO A 99 14.46 11.06 1.39
C PRO A 99 13.52 11.81 2.37
N LYS A 100 13.16 13.07 2.07
CA LYS A 100 12.16 13.83 2.82
C LYS A 100 10.73 13.34 2.54
N VAL A 101 10.51 12.62 1.43
CA VAL A 101 9.23 12.01 1.11
C VAL A 101 9.25 10.59 1.64
N LYS A 102 8.40 10.33 2.64
CA LYS A 102 8.31 9.05 3.31
C LYS A 102 6.89 8.48 3.25
N PHE A 103 6.81 7.17 3.30
CA PHE A 103 5.57 6.42 3.32
C PHE A 103 5.60 5.40 4.45
N ILE A 104 4.48 5.26 5.14
CA ILE A 104 4.24 4.19 6.09
C ILE A 104 3.42 3.11 5.39
N PHE A 105 3.90 1.87 5.47
CA PHE A 105 3.15 0.67 5.14
C PHE A 105 2.83 -0.07 6.43
N VAL A 106 1.55 -0.34 6.70
CA VAL A 106 1.12 -1.17 7.82
C VAL A 106 0.48 -2.41 7.25
N ASN A 107 1.15 -3.54 7.40
CA ASN A 107 0.62 -4.85 7.05
C ASN A 107 0.06 -5.52 8.29
N ALA A 108 -1.18 -6.00 8.25
CA ALA A 108 -1.80 -6.68 9.37
C ALA A 108 -2.54 -7.95 8.91
N GLU A 109 -2.69 -8.90 9.83
CA GLU A 109 -3.48 -10.10 9.63
C GLU A 109 -4.58 -10.16 10.69
N ARG A 110 -5.84 -10.30 10.26
CA ARG A 110 -7.00 -10.41 11.16
C ARG A 110 -8.05 -11.32 10.56
N SER A 111 -8.45 -12.35 11.31
CA SER A 111 -9.51 -13.29 10.93
C SER A 111 -9.27 -13.98 9.57
N GLY A 112 -8.01 -14.30 9.26
CA GLY A 112 -7.62 -14.95 7.99
C GLY A 112 -7.54 -14.01 6.78
N LEU A 113 -7.82 -12.72 6.95
CA LEU A 113 -7.62 -11.70 5.93
C LEU A 113 -6.34 -10.92 6.20
N TYR A 114 -5.70 -10.49 5.12
CA TYR A 114 -4.50 -9.65 5.17
C TYR A 114 -4.85 -8.23 4.73
N TYR A 115 -4.26 -7.25 5.40
CA TYR A 115 -4.54 -5.84 5.22
C TYR A 115 -3.25 -5.09 4.99
N THR A 116 -3.27 -4.13 4.07
CA THR A 116 -2.22 -3.12 3.93
C THR A 116 -2.85 -1.74 3.99
N CYS A 117 -2.35 -0.91 4.89
CA CYS A 117 -2.56 0.53 4.85
C CYS A 117 -1.28 1.22 4.37
N ILE A 118 -1.40 2.14 3.43
CA ILE A 118 -0.29 2.92 2.89
C ILE A 118 -0.63 4.40 3.06
N SER A 119 0.23 5.11 3.78
CA SER A 119 0.05 6.54 4.05
C SER A 119 1.33 7.30 3.77
N ARG A 120 1.22 8.47 3.14
CA ARG A 120 2.33 9.42 3.03
C ARG A 120 2.48 10.20 4.34
N ILE A 121 3.70 10.37 4.84
CA ILE A 121 4.02 11.15 6.05
C ILE A 121 4.96 12.33 5.76
#